data_AF-A0EEY9-F1
#
_entry.id   AF-A0EEY9-F1
#
_cell.length_a   1.000
_cell.length_b   1.000
_cell.length_c   1.000
_cell.angle_alpha   90.00
_cell.angle_beta   90.00
_cell.angle_gamma   90.00
#
_symmetry.space_group_name_H-M   'P 1'
#
loop_
_entity.id
_entity.type
_entity.pdbx_description
1 polymer ?
#
loop_
_entity_poly.entity_id
_entity_poly.type
_entity_poly.pdbx_seq_one_letter_code
_entity_poly.pdbx_strand_id
1 'polypeptide(L)'
;MNFKEQKVIHKLIKAGYLEKHDQLTAQGLTNPWFNYHQLNKHNGDIHKVILAYNENQNKNEDKRQTALKTIENMGWLHKNQELIEKGFNHVNKNLKFLLITNGDVEKSIEILSKKKFKKFDKPVELMIQELGFTVQFEKLKELGYTNEKKIAKLLLKFEGNLEPILDKFLRIKNKDNCHSIKKSIEKHKTRKSPEEYQKFRKHRGGFKEKFAHLNGKNINPKKAYKFLSIFNGDVESAIQWLNQMKPQAQSQGQMVLEQEVLAQH
;
A
#
# COMPACT_ATOMS: atom_id res chain seq x y z
N MET A 1 -6.41 -6.86 -27.37
CA MET A 1 -5.64 -7.30 -26.18
C MET A 1 -5.13 -6.10 -25.41
N ASN A 2 -5.23 -6.14 -24.09
CA ASN A 2 -4.71 -5.09 -23.21
C ASN A 2 -3.16 -5.17 -23.14
N PHE A 3 -2.46 -4.04 -23.05
CA PHE A 3 -0.99 -3.99 -22.91
C PHE A 3 -0.46 -4.88 -21.76
N LYS A 4 -1.26 -5.02 -20.70
CA LYS A 4 -0.94 -5.91 -19.56
C LYS A 4 -0.99 -7.39 -19.92
N GLU A 5 -1.90 -7.81 -20.79
CA GLU A 5 -2.03 -9.20 -21.24
C GLU A 5 -0.85 -9.56 -22.14
N GLN A 6 -0.50 -8.70 -23.10
CA GLN A 6 0.66 -8.90 -23.98
C GLN A 6 1.96 -9.10 -23.20
N LYS A 7 2.17 -8.31 -22.14
CA LYS A 7 3.34 -8.46 -21.26
C LYS A 7 3.39 -9.81 -20.54
N VAL A 8 2.24 -10.39 -20.21
CA VAL A 8 2.16 -11.69 -19.56
C VAL A 8 2.34 -12.83 -20.55
N ILE A 9 1.76 -12.72 -21.74
CA ILE A 9 1.98 -13.69 -22.82
C ILE A 9 3.48 -13.77 -23.16
N HIS A 10 4.18 -12.64 -23.25
CA HIS A 10 5.64 -12.64 -23.44
C HIS A 10 6.40 -13.35 -22.30
N LYS A 11 5.92 -13.25 -21.06
CA LYS A 11 6.50 -13.98 -19.92
C LYS A 11 6.22 -15.49 -19.97
N LEU A 12 5.04 -15.89 -20.43
CA LEU A 12 4.68 -17.29 -20.66
C LEU A 12 5.57 -17.91 -21.74
N ILE A 13 5.78 -17.20 -22.85
CA ILE A 13 6.71 -17.60 -23.93
C ILE A 13 8.12 -17.78 -23.38
N LYS A 14 8.65 -16.76 -22.68
CA LYS A 14 10.02 -16.79 -22.13
C LYS A 14 10.22 -17.92 -21.10
N ALA A 15 9.17 -18.34 -20.40
CA ALA A 15 9.21 -19.43 -19.44
C ALA A 15 8.95 -20.82 -20.05
N GLY A 16 8.66 -20.92 -21.36
CA GLY A 16 8.31 -22.19 -22.01
C GLY A 16 6.94 -22.74 -21.59
N TYR A 17 6.02 -21.88 -21.20
CA TYR A 17 4.70 -22.25 -20.65
C TYR A 17 3.52 -21.89 -21.55
N LEU A 18 3.76 -21.45 -22.79
CA LEU A 18 2.69 -21.03 -23.69
C LEU A 18 1.71 -22.17 -23.99
N GLU A 19 2.21 -23.33 -24.43
CA GLU A 19 1.37 -24.50 -24.71
C GLU A 19 0.59 -24.98 -23.48
N LYS A 20 1.21 -24.90 -22.30
CA LYS A 20 0.56 -25.26 -21.03
C LYS A 20 -0.53 -24.26 -20.64
N HIS A 21 -0.33 -22.98 -20.95
CA HIS A 21 -1.36 -21.96 -20.79
C HIS A 21 -2.55 -22.23 -21.71
N ASP A 22 -2.33 -22.64 -22.96
CA ASP A 22 -3.41 -22.97 -23.89
C ASP A 22 -4.21 -24.19 -23.42
N GLN A 23 -3.53 -25.22 -22.88
CA GLN A 23 -4.18 -26.37 -22.24
C GLN A 23 -5.03 -25.96 -21.02
N LEU A 24 -4.54 -25.05 -20.18
CA LEU A 24 -5.32 -24.51 -19.06
C LEU A 24 -6.51 -23.65 -19.53
N THR A 25 -6.34 -22.88 -20.62
CA THR A 25 -7.40 -22.08 -21.22
C THR A 25 -8.53 -22.97 -21.76
N ALA A 26 -8.20 -24.10 -22.38
CA ALA A 26 -9.17 -25.11 -22.81
C ALA A 26 -9.97 -25.72 -21.64
N GLN A 27 -9.37 -25.79 -20.45
CA GLN A 27 -10.02 -26.21 -19.20
C GLN A 27 -10.80 -25.07 -18.50
N GLY A 28 -10.97 -23.92 -19.15
CA GLY A 28 -11.72 -22.76 -18.64
C GLY A 28 -10.91 -21.78 -17.78
N LEU A 29 -9.61 -22.04 -17.55
CA LEU A 29 -8.72 -21.11 -16.86
C LEU A 29 -8.16 -20.09 -17.87
N THR A 30 -8.95 -19.07 -18.20
CA THR A 30 -8.61 -18.14 -19.29
C THR A 30 -7.67 -17.00 -18.90
N ASN A 31 -7.43 -16.77 -17.61
CA ASN A 31 -6.63 -15.64 -17.15
C ASN A 31 -5.11 -15.91 -17.32
N PRO A 32 -4.40 -15.20 -18.23
CA PRO A 32 -3.00 -15.50 -18.51
C PRO A 32 -2.08 -15.22 -17.32
N TRP A 33 -2.41 -14.23 -16.50
CA TRP A 33 -1.60 -13.86 -15.34
C TRP A 33 -1.70 -14.91 -14.25
N PHE A 34 -2.91 -15.42 -14.02
CA PHE A 34 -3.15 -16.53 -13.11
C PHE A 34 -2.40 -17.79 -13.58
N ASN A 35 -2.56 -18.17 -14.85
CA ASN A 35 -1.92 -19.37 -15.40
C ASN A 35 -0.39 -19.28 -15.31
N TYR A 36 0.20 -18.15 -15.70
CA TYR A 36 1.64 -17.92 -15.55
C TYR A 36 2.13 -18.11 -14.11
N HIS A 37 1.41 -17.52 -13.15
CA HIS A 37 1.80 -17.60 -11.74
C HIS A 37 1.68 -19.02 -11.19
N GLN A 38 0.60 -19.73 -11.52
CA GLN A 38 0.40 -21.09 -11.04
C GLN A 38 1.34 -22.09 -11.69
N LEU A 39 1.58 -21.97 -13.00
CA LEU A 39 2.58 -22.77 -13.69
C LEU A 39 3.98 -22.53 -13.10
N ASN A 40 4.37 -21.29 -12.82
CA ASN A 40 5.64 -21.03 -12.11
C ASN A 40 5.69 -21.66 -10.71
N LYS A 41 4.59 -21.59 -9.95
CA LYS A 41 4.53 -22.13 -8.59
C LYS A 41 4.63 -23.65 -8.56
N HIS A 42 4.10 -24.32 -9.58
CA HIS A 42 4.04 -25.77 -9.68
C HIS A 42 5.01 -26.33 -10.74
N ASN A 43 6.07 -25.58 -11.08
CA ASN A 43 7.10 -25.98 -12.06
C ASN A 43 6.54 -26.47 -13.41
N GLY A 44 5.45 -25.86 -13.86
CA GLY A 44 4.76 -26.18 -15.10
C GLY A 44 3.92 -27.46 -15.05
N ASP A 45 3.60 -28.00 -13.87
CA ASP A 45 2.71 -29.15 -13.71
C ASP A 45 1.24 -28.72 -13.80
N ILE A 46 0.59 -29.05 -14.91
CA ILE A 46 -0.79 -28.65 -15.21
C ILE A 46 -1.78 -29.31 -14.25
N HIS A 47 -1.59 -30.59 -13.92
CA HIS A 47 -2.47 -31.31 -13.01
C HIS A 47 -2.47 -30.67 -11.62
N LYS A 48 -1.28 -30.32 -11.11
CA LYS A 48 -1.19 -29.62 -9.81
C LYS A 48 -1.84 -28.24 -9.86
N VAL A 49 -1.75 -27.52 -10.97
CA VAL A 49 -2.43 -26.23 -11.13
C VAL A 49 -3.96 -26.39 -11.08
N ILE A 50 -4.51 -27.38 -11.79
CA ILE A 50 -5.95 -27.67 -11.82
C ILE A 50 -6.43 -28.11 -10.42
N LEU A 51 -5.72 -29.03 -9.77
CA LEU A 51 -6.06 -29.46 -8.41
C LEU A 51 -6.07 -28.27 -7.44
N ALA A 52 -5.04 -27.45 -7.46
CA ALA A 52 -4.95 -26.26 -6.61
C ALA A 52 -6.06 -25.22 -6.91
N TYR A 53 -6.49 -25.11 -8.17
CA TYR A 53 -7.61 -24.26 -8.55
C TYR A 53 -8.93 -24.77 -7.96
N ASN A 54 -9.22 -26.06 -8.15
CA ASN A 54 -10.44 -26.70 -7.65
C ASN A 54 -10.52 -26.67 -6.12
N GLU A 55 -9.42 -26.96 -5.42
CA GLU A 55 -9.35 -26.83 -3.96
C GLU A 55 -9.67 -25.41 -3.48
N ASN A 56 -9.20 -24.38 -4.20
CA ASN A 56 -9.49 -23.01 -3.83
C ASN A 56 -10.95 -22.62 -4.11
N GLN A 57 -11.55 -23.15 -5.17
CA GLN A 57 -12.98 -22.99 -5.43
C GLN A 57 -13.80 -23.63 -4.30
N ASN A 58 -13.51 -24.87 -3.95
CA ASN A 58 -14.18 -25.58 -2.84
C ASN A 58 -14.03 -24.82 -1.52
N LYS A 59 -12.82 -24.36 -1.17
CA LYS A 59 -12.59 -23.56 0.04
C LYS A 59 -13.37 -22.23 0.05
N ASN A 60 -13.64 -21.65 -1.11
CA ASN A 60 -14.44 -20.42 -1.21
C ASN A 60 -15.94 -20.71 -1.10
N GLU A 61 -16.38 -21.83 -1.67
CA GLU A 61 -17.74 -22.36 -1.54
C GLU A 61 -18.06 -22.67 -0.07
N ASP A 62 -17.19 -23.41 0.62
CA ASP A 62 -17.33 -23.75 2.04
C ASP A 62 -17.48 -22.49 2.91
N LYS A 63 -16.65 -21.48 2.65
CA LYS A 63 -16.73 -20.18 3.34
C LYS A 63 -18.07 -19.48 3.07
N ARG A 64 -18.54 -19.51 1.82
CA ARG A 64 -19.83 -18.91 1.45
C ARG A 64 -20.99 -19.63 2.14
N GLN A 65 -20.98 -20.96 2.15
CA GLN A 65 -22.00 -21.76 2.84
C GLN A 65 -21.97 -21.51 4.35
N THR A 66 -20.79 -21.44 4.95
CA THR A 66 -20.63 -21.10 6.37
C THR A 66 -21.21 -19.73 6.68
N ALA A 67 -20.95 -18.73 5.83
CA ALA A 67 -21.52 -17.40 6.01
C ALA A 67 -23.04 -17.38 5.84
N LEU A 68 -23.60 -18.13 4.88
CA LEU A 68 -25.05 -18.27 4.74
C LEU A 68 -25.68 -18.88 5.99
N LYS A 69 -25.09 -19.95 6.54
CA LYS A 69 -25.53 -20.55 7.80
C LYS A 69 -25.49 -19.54 8.95
N THR A 70 -24.44 -18.72 9.05
CA THR A 70 -24.40 -17.66 10.07
C THR A 70 -25.51 -16.62 9.88
N ILE A 71 -25.77 -16.19 8.64
CA ILE A 71 -26.84 -15.24 8.32
C ILE A 71 -28.21 -15.83 8.69
N GLU A 72 -28.43 -17.11 8.37
CA GLU A 72 -29.65 -17.86 8.68
C GLU A 72 -29.85 -17.99 10.20
N ASN A 73 -28.82 -18.40 10.94
CA ASN A 73 -28.85 -18.52 12.40
C ASN A 73 -29.16 -17.18 13.11
N MET A 74 -28.82 -16.06 12.49
CA MET A 74 -29.11 -14.71 13.01
C MET A 74 -30.49 -14.17 12.56
N GLY A 75 -31.24 -14.92 11.75
CA GLY A 75 -32.52 -14.47 11.18
C GLY A 75 -32.37 -13.35 10.14
N TRP A 76 -31.19 -13.19 9.54
CA TRP A 76 -30.87 -12.09 8.62
C TRP A 76 -30.95 -12.46 7.14
N LEU A 77 -31.62 -13.57 6.82
CA LEU A 77 -31.70 -14.09 5.45
C LEU A 77 -32.39 -13.08 4.52
N HIS A 78 -33.50 -12.49 4.96
CA HIS A 78 -34.20 -11.40 4.26
C HIS A 78 -33.32 -10.15 4.08
N LYS A 79 -32.53 -9.78 5.10
CA LYS A 79 -31.62 -8.63 5.06
C LYS A 79 -30.50 -8.81 4.05
N ASN A 80 -29.95 -10.03 3.97
CA ASN A 80 -28.95 -10.34 2.97
C ASN A 80 -29.54 -10.34 1.56
N GLN A 81 -30.80 -10.77 1.40
CA GLN A 81 -31.51 -10.69 0.13
C GLN A 81 -31.69 -9.23 -0.32
N GLU A 82 -32.11 -8.35 0.58
CA GLU A 82 -32.23 -6.91 0.30
C GLU A 82 -30.88 -6.31 -0.14
N LEU A 83 -29.77 -6.69 0.50
CA LEU A 83 -28.43 -6.28 0.07
C LEU A 83 -28.07 -6.80 -1.33
N ILE A 84 -28.46 -8.03 -1.68
CA ILE A 84 -28.24 -8.61 -3.01
C ILE A 84 -29.05 -7.84 -4.07
N GLU A 85 -30.31 -7.50 -3.78
CA GLU A 85 -31.16 -6.69 -4.66
C GLU A 85 -30.58 -5.28 -4.91
N LYS A 86 -29.92 -4.71 -3.90
CA LYS A 86 -29.15 -3.45 -4.04
C LYS A 86 -27.78 -3.63 -4.76
N GLY A 87 -27.47 -4.82 -5.26
CA GLY A 87 -26.28 -5.13 -6.05
C GLY A 87 -25.06 -5.61 -5.25
N PHE A 88 -25.20 -5.90 -3.95
CA PHE A 88 -24.13 -6.43 -3.11
C PHE A 88 -24.13 -7.95 -3.11
N ASN A 89 -23.63 -8.58 -4.19
CA ASN A 89 -23.72 -10.03 -4.40
C ASN A 89 -22.75 -10.90 -3.57
N HIS A 90 -21.95 -10.30 -2.69
CA HIS A 90 -20.91 -11.00 -1.95
C HIS A 90 -21.35 -11.32 -0.53
N VAL A 91 -21.90 -12.52 -0.31
CA VAL A 91 -22.42 -13.01 0.98
C VAL A 91 -21.46 -12.75 2.16
N ASN A 92 -20.18 -13.10 2.02
CA ASN A 92 -19.18 -12.90 3.09
C ASN A 92 -18.98 -11.42 3.45
N LYS A 93 -19.11 -10.51 2.47
CA LYS A 93 -19.05 -9.07 2.72
C LYS A 93 -20.33 -8.61 3.40
N ASN A 94 -21.48 -9.06 2.93
CA ASN A 94 -22.78 -8.72 3.50
C ASN A 94 -22.87 -9.14 4.97
N LEU A 95 -22.54 -10.41 5.29
CA LEU A 95 -22.47 -10.89 6.67
C LEU A 95 -21.59 -10.00 7.54
N LYS A 96 -20.39 -9.63 7.05
CA LYS A 96 -19.48 -8.77 7.80
C LYS A 96 -20.09 -7.42 8.14
N PHE A 97 -20.81 -6.78 7.21
CA PHE A 97 -21.43 -5.48 7.47
C PHE A 97 -22.66 -5.59 8.34
N LEU A 98 -23.48 -6.62 8.13
CA LEU A 98 -24.60 -6.91 9.02
C LEU A 98 -24.13 -7.16 10.46
N LEU A 99 -23.02 -7.86 10.66
CA LEU A 99 -22.43 -8.02 12.01
C LEU A 99 -21.95 -6.68 12.59
N ILE A 100 -21.38 -5.78 11.78
CA ILE A 100 -20.93 -4.47 12.24
C ILE A 100 -22.10 -3.56 12.62
N THR A 101 -23.20 -3.65 11.87
CA THR A 101 -24.37 -2.79 12.06
C THR A 101 -25.48 -3.46 12.87
N ASN A 102 -25.19 -4.60 13.51
CA ASN A 102 -26.15 -5.42 14.26
C ASN A 102 -27.43 -5.73 13.46
N GLY A 103 -27.28 -5.97 12.16
CA GLY A 103 -28.38 -6.29 11.25
C GLY A 103 -29.16 -5.05 10.77
N ASP A 104 -28.67 -3.83 10.95
CA ASP A 104 -29.25 -2.64 10.31
C ASP A 104 -28.83 -2.59 8.83
N VAL A 105 -29.81 -2.72 7.94
CA VAL A 105 -29.60 -2.83 6.48
C VAL A 105 -29.21 -1.49 5.89
N GLU A 106 -29.85 -0.40 6.29
CA GLU A 106 -29.58 0.95 5.78
C GLU A 106 -28.15 1.38 6.10
N LYS A 107 -27.71 1.21 7.34
CA LYS A 107 -26.32 1.46 7.73
C LYS A 107 -25.34 0.56 6.99
N SER A 108 -25.70 -0.71 6.77
CA SER A 108 -24.88 -1.64 6.00
C SER A 108 -24.71 -1.17 4.55
N ILE A 109 -25.79 -0.73 3.89
CA ILE A 109 -25.78 -0.16 2.54
C ILE A 109 -24.91 1.09 2.50
N GLU A 110 -25.06 2.00 3.47
CA GLU A 110 -24.29 3.23 3.55
C GLU A 110 -22.77 2.92 3.61
N ILE A 111 -22.36 2.00 4.47
CA ILE A 111 -20.95 1.61 4.62
C ILE A 111 -20.43 0.89 3.37
N LEU A 112 -21.23 -0.03 2.81
CA LEU A 112 -20.89 -0.77 1.59
C LEU A 112 -20.73 0.18 0.39
N SER A 113 -21.57 1.21 0.30
CA SER A 113 -21.55 2.23 -0.74
C SER A 113 -20.36 3.18 -0.59
N LYS A 114 -20.06 3.64 0.64
CA LYS A 114 -18.92 4.52 0.92
C LYS A 114 -17.59 3.88 0.53
N LYS A 115 -17.42 2.56 0.65
CA LYS A 115 -16.17 1.86 0.25
C LYS A 115 -15.85 1.88 -1.24
N LYS A 116 -16.74 2.36 -2.12
CA LYS A 116 -16.40 2.75 -3.49
C LYS A 116 -15.64 4.09 -3.56
N PHE A 117 -14.92 4.50 -2.50
CA PHE A 117 -14.19 5.78 -2.43
C PHE A 117 -13.43 6.09 -3.72
N LYS A 118 -13.99 7.08 -4.42
CA LYS A 118 -13.41 8.03 -5.38
C LYS A 118 -12.29 7.40 -6.23
N LYS A 119 -12.69 6.85 -7.38
CA LYS A 119 -11.83 7.00 -8.56
C LYS A 119 -11.60 8.51 -8.67
N PHE A 120 -10.34 8.93 -8.69
CA PHE A 120 -10.02 10.31 -9.01
C PHE A 120 -10.38 10.46 -10.49
N ASP A 121 -11.58 10.95 -10.76
CA ASP A 121 -11.99 11.29 -12.13
C ASP A 121 -11.28 12.57 -12.58
N LYS A 122 -10.82 13.39 -11.62
CA LYS A 122 -9.94 14.54 -11.85
C LYS A 122 -8.45 14.14 -11.92
N PRO A 123 -7.65 14.84 -12.74
CA PRO A 123 -6.18 14.79 -12.70
C PRO A 123 -5.62 15.03 -11.30
N VAL A 124 -4.52 14.37 -10.96
CA VAL A 124 -3.93 14.44 -9.61
C VAL A 124 -3.37 15.83 -9.34
N GLU A 125 -2.77 16.46 -10.36
CA GLU A 125 -2.17 17.79 -10.29
C GLU A 125 -3.20 18.84 -9.88
N LEU A 126 -4.39 18.82 -10.52
CA LEU A 126 -5.47 19.76 -10.21
C LEU A 126 -6.00 19.57 -8.78
N MET A 127 -6.12 18.32 -8.32
CA MET A 127 -6.57 18.04 -6.95
C MET A 127 -5.55 18.53 -5.91
N ILE A 128 -4.25 18.39 -6.18
CA ILE A 128 -3.20 18.85 -5.25
C ILE A 128 -3.13 20.37 -5.21
N GLN A 129 -3.36 21.05 -6.34
CA GLN A 129 -3.45 22.50 -6.42
C GLN A 129 -4.70 23.03 -5.70
N GLU A 130 -5.89 22.45 -5.95
CA GLU A 130 -7.15 22.81 -5.27
C GLU A 130 -7.03 22.67 -3.74
N LEU A 131 -6.26 21.70 -3.25
CA LEU A 131 -6.08 21.43 -1.82
C LEU A 131 -4.85 22.12 -1.19
N GLY A 132 -4.07 22.87 -1.97
CA GLY A 132 -2.89 23.58 -1.45
C GLY A 132 -1.74 22.68 -0.98
N PHE A 133 -1.65 21.43 -1.45
CA PHE A 133 -0.61 20.47 -1.03
C PHE A 133 0.59 20.39 -2.00
N THR A 134 0.79 21.39 -2.85
CA THR A 134 1.81 21.40 -3.91
C THR A 134 3.22 21.22 -3.36
N VAL A 135 3.56 21.94 -2.29
CA VAL A 135 4.89 21.86 -1.64
C VAL A 135 5.14 20.46 -1.08
N GLN A 136 4.14 19.84 -0.47
CA GLN A 136 4.26 18.51 0.13
C GLN A 136 4.29 17.41 -0.94
N PHE A 137 3.59 17.62 -2.05
CA PHE A 137 3.59 16.72 -3.20
C PHE A 137 4.96 16.69 -3.89
N GLU A 138 5.54 17.85 -4.18
CA GLU A 138 6.89 17.96 -4.78
C GLU A 138 7.96 17.36 -3.86
N LYS A 139 7.93 17.66 -2.55
CA LYS A 139 8.86 17.06 -1.58
C LYS A 139 8.79 15.53 -1.54
N LEU A 140 7.61 14.93 -1.74
CA LEU A 140 7.49 13.47 -1.82
C LEU A 140 8.03 12.92 -3.15
N LYS A 141 7.94 13.67 -4.25
CA LYS A 141 8.59 13.30 -5.52
C LYS A 141 10.11 13.35 -5.41
N GLU A 142 10.68 14.38 -4.78
CA GLU A 142 12.12 14.50 -4.51
C GLU A 142 12.67 13.32 -3.69
N LEU A 143 11.89 12.82 -2.73
CA LEU A 143 12.23 11.62 -1.95
C LEU A 143 12.13 10.30 -2.74
N GLY A 144 11.84 10.36 -4.04
CA GLY A 144 11.80 9.21 -4.94
C GLY A 144 10.48 8.44 -4.93
N TYR A 145 9.41 9.01 -4.38
CA TYR A 145 8.08 8.39 -4.47
C TYR A 145 7.44 8.72 -5.83
N THR A 146 7.29 7.71 -6.69
CA THR A 146 6.83 7.90 -8.09
C THR A 146 5.33 7.67 -8.30
N ASN A 147 4.62 7.18 -7.29
CA ASN A 147 3.19 6.89 -7.42
C ASN A 147 2.34 8.08 -6.98
N GLU A 148 2.08 8.99 -7.91
CA GLU A 148 1.35 10.25 -7.70
C GLU A 148 -0.05 10.05 -7.12
N LYS A 149 -0.81 9.07 -7.64
CA LYS A 149 -2.15 8.72 -7.11
C LYS A 149 -2.08 8.28 -5.65
N LYS A 150 -1.02 7.57 -5.27
CA LYS A 150 -0.82 7.14 -3.89
C LYS A 150 -0.39 8.30 -3.00
N ILE A 151 0.50 9.17 -3.49
CA ILE A 151 0.90 10.39 -2.79
C ILE A 151 -0.33 11.25 -2.50
N ALA A 152 -1.14 11.54 -3.51
CA ALA A 152 -2.34 12.38 -3.36
C ALA A 152 -3.37 11.79 -2.39
N LYS A 153 -3.60 10.47 -2.43
CA LYS A 153 -4.46 9.81 -1.41
C LYS A 153 -3.95 9.99 0.00
N LEU A 154 -2.63 9.96 0.18
CA LEU A 154 -2.02 10.08 1.49
C LEU A 154 -2.01 11.52 1.98
N LEU A 155 -1.74 12.49 1.09
CA LEU A 155 -1.88 13.91 1.38
C LEU A 155 -3.30 14.27 1.79
N LEU A 156 -4.30 13.81 1.02
CA LEU A 156 -5.71 14.01 1.38
C LEU A 156 -6.07 13.33 2.71
N LYS A 157 -5.57 12.11 2.95
CA LYS A 157 -5.88 11.35 4.17
C LYS A 157 -5.29 11.97 5.44
N PHE A 158 -4.13 12.62 5.32
CA PHE A 158 -3.39 13.17 6.46
C PHE A 158 -3.31 14.70 6.41
N GLU A 159 -4.20 15.33 5.65
CA GLU A 159 -4.33 16.80 5.56
C GLU A 159 -2.99 17.50 5.29
N GLY A 160 -2.19 16.93 4.38
CA GLY A 160 -0.87 17.46 4.01
C GLY A 160 0.26 17.17 5.00
N ASN A 161 0.01 16.48 6.13
CA ASN A 161 1.06 16.15 7.09
C ASN A 161 2.00 15.05 6.55
N LEU A 162 3.26 15.40 6.32
CA LEU A 162 4.27 14.51 5.74
C LEU A 162 4.77 13.42 6.71
N GLU A 163 4.81 13.67 8.02
CA GLU A 163 5.30 12.69 9.01
C GLU A 163 4.55 11.34 8.97
N PRO A 164 3.20 11.29 9.09
CA PRO A 164 2.45 10.05 9.04
C PRO A 164 2.44 9.42 7.64
N ILE A 165 2.57 10.23 6.58
CA ILE A 165 2.67 9.76 5.20
C ILE A 165 3.96 8.98 5.00
N LEU A 166 5.10 9.55 5.41
CA LEU A 166 6.40 8.89 5.34
C LEU A 166 6.47 7.64 6.22
N ASP A 167 5.89 7.68 7.41
CA ASP A 167 5.77 6.48 8.26
C ASP A 167 5.06 5.34 7.54
N LYS A 168 3.97 5.66 6.85
CA LYS A 168 3.19 4.67 6.09
C LYS A 168 3.94 4.14 4.88
N PHE A 169 4.67 4.99 4.16
CA PHE A 169 5.53 4.54 3.07
C PHE A 169 6.63 3.59 3.55
N LEU A 170 7.25 3.88 4.68
CA LEU A 170 8.31 3.06 5.27
C LEU A 170 7.79 1.74 5.85
N ARG A 171 6.61 1.72 6.48
CA ARG A 171 5.99 0.45 6.93
C ARG A 171 5.68 -0.49 5.77
N ILE A 172 5.29 0.05 4.61
CA ILE A 172 5.05 -0.75 3.40
C ILE A 172 6.38 -1.27 2.84
N LYS A 173 7.40 -0.43 2.73
CA LYS A 173 8.76 -0.82 2.30
C LYS A 173 9.36 -1.90 3.22
N ASN A 174 9.07 -1.84 4.52
CA ASN A 174 9.51 -2.84 5.50
C ASN A 174 8.68 -4.13 5.50
N LYS A 175 7.38 -4.10 5.12
CA LYS A 175 6.58 -5.32 4.93
C LYS A 175 7.05 -6.13 3.71
N ASP A 176 7.38 -5.45 2.62
CA ASP A 176 7.95 -6.09 1.43
C ASP A 176 9.39 -6.58 1.68
N ASN A 177 10.12 -5.93 2.60
CA ASN A 177 11.45 -6.36 3.04
C ASN A 177 11.45 -7.45 4.13
N CYS A 178 10.41 -7.62 4.94
CA CYS A 178 10.42 -8.63 6.01
C CYS A 178 10.36 -10.08 5.46
N HIS A 179 9.69 -10.29 4.32
CA HIS A 179 9.71 -11.58 3.61
C HIS A 179 10.94 -11.77 2.71
N SER A 180 11.56 -10.69 2.23
CA SER A 180 12.76 -10.77 1.38
C SER A 180 14.05 -10.88 2.19
N ILE A 181 14.18 -10.19 3.34
CA ILE A 181 15.40 -10.16 4.16
C ILE A 181 15.76 -11.56 4.70
N LYS A 182 14.79 -12.39 5.10
CA LYS A 182 15.09 -13.77 5.52
C LYS A 182 15.67 -14.62 4.39
N LYS A 183 15.23 -14.42 3.13
CA LYS A 183 15.80 -15.10 1.95
C LYS A 183 17.09 -14.45 1.43
N SER A 184 17.30 -13.15 1.66
CA SER A 184 18.51 -12.43 1.25
C SER A 184 19.68 -12.69 2.20
N ILE A 185 19.45 -12.87 3.50
CA ILE A 185 20.51 -13.20 4.48
C ILE A 185 21.15 -14.57 4.16
N GLU A 186 20.35 -15.51 3.67
CA GLU A 186 20.83 -16.85 3.29
C GLU A 186 21.56 -16.84 1.93
N LYS A 187 21.15 -15.97 0.99
CA LYS A 187 21.83 -15.79 -0.32
C LYS A 187 23.06 -14.87 -0.28
N HIS A 188 23.20 -14.00 0.72
CA HIS A 188 24.34 -13.08 0.83
C HIS A 188 25.56 -13.68 1.53
N LYS A 189 25.44 -14.83 2.21
CA LYS A 189 26.62 -15.58 2.70
C LYS A 189 27.44 -16.21 1.56
N THR A 190 26.87 -16.37 0.38
CA THR A 190 27.47 -17.20 -0.69
C THR A 190 27.84 -16.46 -1.97
N ARG A 191 27.74 -15.11 -2.04
CA ARG A 191 27.86 -14.40 -3.34
C ARG A 191 28.65 -13.08 -3.39
N LYS A 192 29.34 -12.65 -2.34
CA LYS A 192 30.17 -11.42 -2.38
C LYS A 192 31.52 -11.65 -1.73
N SER A 193 32.58 -11.08 -2.31
CA SER A 193 33.95 -11.23 -1.81
C SER A 193 34.13 -10.56 -0.44
N PRO A 194 35.08 -11.03 0.39
CA PRO A 194 35.34 -10.48 1.74
C PRO A 194 35.54 -8.95 1.78
N GLU A 195 36.02 -8.36 0.69
CA GLU A 195 36.29 -6.92 0.56
C GLU A 195 35.01 -6.07 0.45
N GLU A 196 33.98 -6.56 -0.25
CA GLU A 196 32.68 -5.89 -0.33
C GLU A 196 31.97 -5.90 1.04
N TYR A 197 32.17 -6.97 1.83
CA TYR A 197 31.66 -7.07 3.19
C TYR A 197 32.36 -6.10 4.15
N GLN A 198 33.68 -5.90 4.00
CA GLN A 198 34.40 -4.89 4.78
C GLN A 198 33.99 -3.46 4.44
N LYS A 199 33.78 -3.12 3.15
CA LYS A 199 33.24 -1.79 2.75
C LYS A 199 31.86 -1.54 3.35
N PHE A 200 30.99 -2.55 3.35
CA PHE A 200 29.68 -2.47 4.00
C PHE A 200 29.78 -2.30 5.54
N ARG A 201 30.73 -3.00 6.18
CA ARG A 201 31.00 -2.88 7.63
C ARG A 201 31.55 -1.51 8.02
N LYS A 202 32.44 -0.91 7.21
CA LYS A 202 32.97 0.45 7.41
C LYS A 202 31.86 1.51 7.27
N HIS A 203 30.97 1.37 6.27
CA HIS A 203 29.78 2.22 6.16
C HIS A 203 28.85 2.15 7.39
N ARG A 204 28.81 1.00 8.07
CA ARG A 204 28.01 0.80 9.29
C ARG A 204 28.67 1.37 10.56
N GLY A 205 29.99 1.51 10.58
CA GLY A 205 30.74 2.13 11.69
C GLY A 205 30.36 3.59 11.92
N GLY A 206 30.33 4.39 10.85
CA GLY A 206 29.92 5.80 10.93
C GLY A 206 28.43 6.00 11.24
N PHE A 207 27.59 4.99 11.02
CA PHE A 207 26.16 5.08 11.30
C PHE A 207 25.88 5.20 12.81
N LYS A 208 26.71 4.58 13.66
CA LYS A 208 26.55 4.60 15.12
C LYS A 208 26.87 5.98 15.72
N GLU A 209 27.91 6.64 15.22
CA GLU A 209 28.30 8.00 15.63
C GLU A 209 27.27 9.03 15.14
N LYS A 210 26.84 8.92 13.88
CA LYS A 210 25.79 9.77 13.29
C LYS A 210 24.45 9.61 14.01
N PHE A 211 24.13 8.40 14.46
CA PHE A 211 22.96 8.12 15.28
C PHE A 211 23.06 8.75 16.67
N ALA A 212 24.22 8.66 17.32
CA ALA A 212 24.47 9.30 18.61
C ALA A 212 24.35 10.84 18.51
N HIS A 213 24.84 11.44 17.42
CA HIS A 213 24.74 12.88 17.16
C HIS A 213 23.27 13.35 17.05
N LEU A 214 22.41 12.59 16.35
CA LEU A 214 20.98 12.92 16.29
C LEU A 214 20.26 12.69 17.62
N ASN A 215 20.60 11.62 18.35
CA ASN A 215 20.00 11.32 19.65
C ASN A 215 20.35 12.41 20.69
N GLY A 216 21.56 12.99 20.61
CA GLY A 216 22.00 14.12 21.43
C GLY A 216 21.25 15.43 21.17
N LYS A 217 20.53 15.56 20.05
CA LYS A 217 19.65 16.72 19.74
C LYS A 217 18.20 16.51 20.19
N ASN A 218 17.95 15.64 21.18
CA ASN A 218 16.64 15.32 21.74
C ASN A 218 15.64 14.70 20.73
N ILE A 219 16.15 14.13 19.64
CA ILE A 219 15.35 13.46 18.62
C ILE A 219 15.15 12.00 19.06
N ASN A 220 13.89 11.55 19.11
CA ASN A 220 13.56 10.17 19.50
C ASN A 220 14.46 9.15 18.75
N PRO A 221 15.07 8.17 19.44
CA PRO A 221 15.98 7.18 18.84
C PRO A 221 15.38 6.48 17.61
N LYS A 222 14.09 6.16 17.63
CA LYS A 222 13.41 5.55 16.47
C LYS A 222 13.29 6.53 15.29
N LYS A 223 13.10 7.83 15.56
CA LYS A 223 13.09 8.90 14.54
C LYS A 223 14.50 9.12 13.98
N ALA A 224 15.54 9.18 14.83
CA ALA A 224 16.92 9.36 14.40
C ALA A 224 17.40 8.27 13.42
N TYR A 225 17.11 6.99 13.72
CA TYR A 225 17.44 5.87 12.83
C TYR A 225 16.70 5.99 11.48
N LYS A 226 15.43 6.40 11.54
CA LYS A 226 14.55 6.58 10.39
C LYS A 226 15.05 7.68 9.46
N PHE A 227 15.49 8.82 10.00
CA PHE A 227 16.00 9.94 9.19
C PHE A 227 17.36 9.64 8.56
N LEU A 228 18.28 9.01 9.28
CA LEU A 228 19.56 8.60 8.69
C LEU A 228 19.39 7.60 7.54
N SER A 229 18.36 6.75 7.60
CA SER A 229 18.05 5.84 6.49
C SER A 229 17.45 6.55 5.27
N ILE A 230 16.81 7.71 5.43
CA ILE A 230 16.23 8.50 4.33
C ILE A 230 17.33 9.33 3.65
N PHE A 231 18.19 9.95 4.44
CA PHE A 231 19.24 10.86 3.95
C PHE A 231 20.59 10.15 3.73
N ASN A 232 20.60 8.82 3.56
CA ASN A 232 21.83 8.02 3.35
C ASN A 232 22.95 8.28 4.38
N GLY A 233 22.57 8.61 5.62
CA GLY A 233 23.50 8.95 6.69
C GLY A 233 24.04 10.38 6.64
N ASP A 234 23.43 11.30 5.89
CA ASP A 234 23.66 12.73 6.05
C ASP A 234 22.88 13.26 7.26
N VAL A 235 23.63 13.70 8.27
CA VAL A 235 23.10 14.14 9.56
C VAL A 235 22.58 15.56 9.48
N GLU A 236 23.25 16.44 8.73
CA GLU A 236 22.88 17.86 8.63
C GLU A 236 21.60 18.01 7.81
N SER A 237 21.47 17.30 6.69
CA SER A 237 20.22 17.24 5.93
C SER A 237 19.06 16.70 6.77
N ALA A 238 19.31 15.67 7.61
CA ALA A 238 18.30 15.14 8.53
C ALA A 238 17.86 16.16 9.59
N ILE A 239 18.79 16.95 10.13
CA ILE A 239 18.51 17.98 11.16
C ILE A 239 17.78 19.17 10.54
N GLN A 240 18.25 19.67 9.39
CA GLN A 240 17.62 20.77 8.68
C GLN A 240 16.17 20.44 8.31
N TRP A 241 15.93 19.20 7.86
CA TRP A 241 14.59 18.71 7.54
C TRP A 241 13.69 18.59 8.78
N LEU A 242 14.22 18.09 9.89
CA LEU A 242 13.49 18.03 11.17
C LEU A 242 13.06 19.42 11.67
N ASN A 243 13.89 20.44 11.44
CA ASN A 243 13.59 21.81 11.83
C ASN A 243 12.52 22.45 10.92
N GLN A 244 12.46 22.08 9.63
CA GLN A 244 11.43 22.55 8.69
C GLN A 244 10.05 21.89 8.89
N MET A 245 9.99 20.77 9.63
CA MET A 245 8.77 19.97 9.81
C MET A 245 8.08 20.22 11.16
N LYS A 246 8.66 21.05 12.02
CA LYS A 246 7.91 21.60 13.15
C LYS A 246 6.78 22.46 12.56
N PRO A 247 5.52 22.29 13.00
CA PRO A 247 4.49 23.23 12.61
C PRO A 247 4.96 24.63 12.99
N GLN A 248 5.03 25.54 12.03
CA GLN A 248 4.92 26.96 12.35
C GLN A 248 3.54 27.12 12.98
N ALA A 249 3.49 27.06 14.31
CA ALA A 249 2.36 27.57 15.04
C ALA A 249 2.25 29.05 14.66
N GLN A 250 1.21 29.36 13.87
CA GLN A 250 0.68 30.70 13.64
C GLN A 250 1.70 31.79 13.26
N SER A 251 1.99 31.93 11.97
CA SER A 251 2.46 33.20 11.40
C SER A 251 1.57 33.70 10.25
N GLN A 252 0.30 33.31 10.25
CA GLN A 252 -0.75 33.85 9.36
C GLN A 252 -1.85 34.61 10.12
N GLY A 253 -1.63 34.92 11.41
CA GLY A 253 -2.52 35.76 12.22
C GLY A 253 -2.01 37.18 12.47
N GLN A 254 -0.82 37.55 11.98
CA GLN A 254 -0.17 38.83 12.33
C GLN A 254 0.02 39.80 11.15
N MET A 255 -0.41 39.43 9.94
CA MET A 255 -0.36 40.35 8.78
C MET A 255 -1.72 40.96 8.41
N VAL A 256 -2.81 40.54 9.04
CA VAL A 256 -4.16 41.11 8.80
C VAL A 256 -4.50 42.22 9.80
N LEU A 257 -3.86 42.27 10.98
CA LEU A 257 -4.16 43.28 12.00
C LEU A 257 -3.42 44.62 11.85
N GLU A 258 -2.37 44.72 11.02
CA GLU A 258 -1.71 46.02 10.76
C GLU A 258 -2.30 46.78 9.56
N GLN A 259 -3.09 46.15 8.69
CA GLN A 259 -3.78 46.85 7.60
C GLN A 259 -5.16 47.40 7.98
N GLU A 260 -5.81 46.89 9.04
CA GLU A 260 -7.08 47.46 9.52
C GLU A 260 -6.91 48.66 10.47
N VAL A 261 -5.74 48.85 11.10
CA VAL A 261 -5.51 50.00 12.00
C VAL A 261 -5.07 51.27 11.24
N LEU A 262 -4.53 51.13 10.03
CA LEU A 262 -4.16 52.27 9.16
C LEU A 262 -5.31 52.77 8.27
N ALA A 263 -6.46 52.09 8.28
CA ALA A 263 -7.67 52.52 7.57
C ALA A 263 -8.71 53.19 8.48
N GLN A 264 -8.40 53.39 9.77
CA GLN A 264 -9.28 54.05 10.74
C GLN A 264 -8.66 55.28 11.44
N HIS A 265 -7.57 55.83 10.90
CA HIS A 265 -7.02 57.14 11.30
C HIS A 265 -6.80 58.05 10.09
#